data_AF-A0A5Q0H140-F1
#
_entry.id   AF-A0A5Q0H140-F1
#
_cell.length_a   1.000
_cell.length_b   1.000
_cell.length_c   1.000
_cell.angle_alpha   90.00
_cell.angle_beta   90.00
_cell.angle_gamma   90.00
#
_symmetry.space_group_name_H-M   'P 1'
#
loop_
_entity.id
_entity.type
_entity.pdbx_description
1 polymer ?
#
loop_
_entity_poly.entity_id
_entity_poly.type
_entity_poly.pdbx_seq_one_letter_code
_entity_poly.pdbx_strand_id
1 'polypeptide(L)'
;MTPLEVRLHVVRDLVRVALVNTGDATVVVAGRLAVGYEGGTDRELYAVLRDPVTGEAVGGPAQLYHRAPHPADDLRPLAPGQRAGTAFRLGDWYTHPAGALEVSVVYDPTEVARRFPGVHRDRVVSDAVRVDLPGNP
;
A
#
# COMPACT_ATOMS: atom_id res chain seq x y z
N MET A 1 5.11 19.80 2.62
CA MET A 1 4.90 18.65 1.72
C MET A 1 5.29 17.40 2.48
N THR A 2 4.52 16.31 2.35
CA THR A 2 4.91 15.01 2.91
C THR A 2 6.16 14.51 2.16
N PRO A 3 7.23 14.09 2.85
CA PRO A 3 8.49 13.69 2.21
C PRO A 3 8.40 12.32 1.53
N LEU A 4 7.23 11.69 1.53
CA LEU A 4 7.00 10.36 0.96
C LEU A 4 5.94 10.42 -0.13
N GLU A 5 6.17 9.66 -1.19
CA GLU A 5 5.24 9.45 -2.30
C GLU A 5 5.07 7.93 -2.52
N VAL A 6 3.84 7.48 -2.74
CA VAL A 6 3.56 6.10 -3.16
C VAL A 6 3.35 6.10 -4.67
N ARG A 7 4.26 5.46 -5.40
CA ARG A 7 4.16 5.26 -6.85
C ARG A 7 3.60 3.89 -7.14
N LEU A 8 2.57 3.88 -7.98
CA LEU A 8 1.85 2.68 -8.36
C LEU A 8 2.09 2.38 -9.84
N HIS A 9 2.39 1.12 -10.15
CA HIS A 9 2.32 0.61 -11.51
C HIS A 9 1.55 -0.70 -11.50
N VAL A 10 0.45 -0.75 -12.26
CA VAL A 10 -0.42 -1.91 -12.33
C VAL A 10 -0.37 -2.51 -13.73
N VAL A 11 -0.09 -3.81 -13.80
CA VAL A 11 -0.10 -4.58 -15.05
C VAL A 11 -1.01 -5.77 -14.84
N ARG A 12 -2.21 -5.71 -15.43
CA ARG A 12 -3.30 -6.66 -15.15
C ARG A 12 -3.57 -6.68 -13.64
N ASP A 13 -3.53 -7.85 -13.00
CA ASP A 13 -3.73 -8.03 -11.56
C ASP A 13 -2.48 -7.73 -10.71
N LEU A 14 -1.30 -7.59 -11.33
CA LEU A 14 -0.05 -7.36 -10.61
C LEU A 14 0.12 -5.88 -10.27
N VAL A 15 0.11 -5.58 -8.98
CA VAL A 15 0.38 -4.27 -8.41
C VAL A 15 1.84 -4.19 -7.97
N ARG A 16 2.58 -3.22 -8.52
CA ARG A 16 3.92 -2.85 -8.09
C ARG A 16 3.87 -1.52 -7.37
N VAL A 17 4.39 -1.49 -6.15
CA VAL A 17 4.39 -0.32 -5.28
C VAL A 17 5.82 0.11 -5.03
N ALA A 18 6.08 1.40 -5.13
CA ALA A 18 7.32 2.02 -4.68
C ALA A 18 7.01 3.18 -3.73
N LEU A 19 7.50 3.09 -2.49
CA LEU A 19 7.52 4.19 -1.53
C LEU A 19 8.81 4.98 -1.75
N VAL A 20 8.70 6.24 -2.15
CA VAL A 20 9.83 7.09 -2.55
C VAL A 20 9.98 8.23 -1.55
N ASN A 21 11.20 8.49 -1.09
CA ASN A 21 11.51 9.71 -0.35
C ASN A 21 11.72 10.87 -1.33
N THR A 22 10.77 11.80 -1.39
CA THR A 22 10.78 13.01 -2.21
C THR A 22 11.22 14.26 -1.44
N GLY A 23 11.51 14.12 -0.14
CA GLY A 23 12.05 15.17 0.70
C GLY A 23 13.55 15.39 0.52
N ASP A 24 14.11 16.23 1.38
CA ASP A 24 15.52 16.65 1.41
C ASP A 24 16.33 16.00 2.55
N ALA A 25 15.67 15.26 3.45
CA ALA A 25 16.28 14.56 4.57
C ALA A 25 15.99 13.05 4.53
N THR A 26 16.86 12.26 5.16
CA THR A 26 16.64 10.82 5.35
C THR A 26 15.43 10.58 6.24
N VAL A 27 14.56 9.65 5.82
CA VAL A 27 13.40 9.19 6.60
C VAL A 27 13.50 7.71 6.89
N VAL A 28 13.10 7.27 8.09
CA VAL A 28 12.99 5.84 8.40
C VAL A 28 11.56 5.40 8.14
N VAL A 29 11.39 4.32 7.38
CA VAL A 29 10.08 3.76 7.01
C VAL A 29 9.95 2.32 7.45
N ALA A 30 8.72 1.83 7.47
CA ALA A 30 8.44 0.41 7.58
C ALA A 30 8.79 -0.26 6.24
N GLY A 31 9.97 -0.88 6.16
CA GLY A 31 10.58 -1.32 4.91
C GLY A 31 10.02 -2.64 4.37
N ARG A 32 9.29 -3.39 5.20
CA ARG A 32 8.64 -4.65 4.82
C ARG A 32 7.55 -4.44 3.76
N LEU A 33 6.84 -3.32 3.84
CA LEU A 33 5.72 -2.98 2.96
C LEU A 33 4.70 -4.13 2.87
N ALA A 34 4.35 -4.72 4.01
CA ALA A 34 3.39 -5.80 4.10
C ALA A 34 2.00 -5.33 3.67
N VAL A 35 1.38 -6.11 2.79
CA VAL A 35 0.04 -5.86 2.27
C VAL A 35 -0.99 -6.42 3.24
N GLY A 36 -2.13 -5.74 3.36
CA GLY A 36 -3.27 -6.16 4.16
C GLY A 36 -4.52 -5.35 3.81
N TYR A 37 -5.37 -5.11 4.80
CA TYR A 37 -6.65 -4.41 4.64
C TYR A 37 -6.67 -3.12 5.45
N GLU A 38 -7.51 -2.15 5.07
CA GLU A 38 -7.60 -0.85 5.75
C GLU A 38 -7.80 -1.01 7.28
N GLY A 39 -8.73 -1.89 7.68
CA GLY A 39 -9.01 -2.21 9.08
C GLY A 39 -8.21 -3.39 9.65
N GLY A 40 -7.29 -3.99 8.88
CA GLY A 40 -6.44 -5.07 9.37
C GLY A 40 -5.35 -4.55 10.32
N THR A 41 -4.67 -5.46 11.02
CA THR A 41 -3.42 -5.18 11.75
C THR A 41 -2.23 -5.75 10.98
N ASP A 42 -1.02 -5.38 11.36
CA ASP A 42 0.25 -5.97 10.88
C ASP A 42 0.48 -5.80 9.36
N ARG A 43 0.10 -4.60 8.88
CA ARG A 43 0.21 -4.15 7.49
C ARG A 43 0.76 -2.73 7.41
N GLU A 44 1.47 -2.48 6.32
CA GLU A 44 1.93 -1.15 5.95
C GLU A 44 1.22 -0.63 4.70
N LEU A 45 0.70 -1.55 3.86
CA LEU A 45 0.03 -1.24 2.62
C LEU A 45 -1.36 -1.86 2.56
N TYR A 46 -2.30 -1.15 1.95
CA TYR A 46 -3.54 -1.74 1.46
C TYR A 46 -4.01 -1.02 0.20
N ALA A 47 -4.70 -1.75 -0.67
CA ALA A 47 -5.35 -1.20 -1.85
C ALA A 47 -6.77 -0.73 -1.51
N VAL A 48 -7.19 0.34 -2.18
CA VAL A 48 -8.57 0.79 -2.23
C VAL A 48 -9.03 0.67 -3.68
N LEU A 49 -10.05 -0.16 -3.87
CA LEU A 49 -10.67 -0.46 -5.16
C LEU A 49 -11.98 0.31 -5.27
N ARG A 50 -12.10 1.17 -6.27
CA ARG A 50 -13.30 2.00 -6.49
C ARG A 50 -13.92 1.74 -7.84
N ASP A 51 -15.24 1.86 -7.90
CA ASP A 51 -15.97 1.98 -9.15
C ASP A 51 -15.63 3.35 -9.80
N PRO A 52 -15.20 3.39 -11.07
CA PRO A 52 -14.79 4.63 -11.72
C PRO A 52 -15.95 5.58 -12.06
N VAL A 53 -17.19 5.12 -11.99
CA VAL A 53 -18.40 5.90 -12.30
C VAL A 53 -18.99 6.48 -11.01
N THR A 54 -19.15 5.65 -9.98
CA THR A 54 -19.78 6.07 -8.71
C THR A 54 -18.76 6.57 -7.69
N GLY A 55 -17.48 6.18 -7.82
CA GLY A 55 -16.44 6.45 -6.84
C GLY A 55 -16.55 5.59 -5.56
N GLU A 56 -17.54 4.69 -5.49
CA GLU A 56 -17.78 3.85 -4.32
C GLU A 56 -16.70 2.77 -4.19
N ALA A 57 -16.39 2.38 -2.95
CA ALA A 57 -15.48 1.28 -2.70
C ALA A 57 -16.17 -0.06 -3.04
N VAL A 58 -15.55 -0.84 -3.91
CA VAL A 58 -16.10 -2.11 -4.44
C VAL A 58 -15.24 -3.33 -4.12
N GLY A 59 -14.12 -3.14 -3.40
CA GLY A 59 -13.23 -4.21 -2.98
C GLY A 59 -13.53 -4.73 -1.58
N GLY A 60 -13.44 -6.04 -1.40
CA GLY A 60 -13.51 -6.70 -0.09
C GLY A 60 -12.25 -7.53 0.21
N PRO A 61 -12.03 -7.96 1.46
CA PRO A 61 -10.95 -8.91 1.78
C PRO A 61 -11.21 -10.28 1.15
N ALA A 62 -10.24 -10.84 0.41
CA ALA A 62 -10.32 -12.20 -0.14
C ALA A 62 -10.03 -13.30 0.91
N GLN A 63 -9.25 -12.97 1.94
CA GLN A 63 -8.90 -13.91 3.00
C GLN A 63 -8.62 -13.19 4.32
N LEU A 64 -8.86 -13.84 5.46
CA LEU A 64 -8.38 -13.35 6.73
C LEU A 64 -6.86 -13.52 6.80
N TYR A 65 -6.15 -12.42 7.01
CA TYR A 65 -4.71 -12.42 6.98
C TYR A 65 -4.16 -11.84 8.28
N HIS A 66 -3.45 -12.66 9.05
CA HIS A 66 -2.74 -12.26 10.27
C HIS A 66 -1.24 -12.47 10.08
N ARG A 67 -0.45 -11.45 10.41
CA ARG A 67 1.01 -11.47 10.29
C ARG A 67 1.62 -11.33 11.67
N ALA A 68 2.84 -11.86 11.83
CA ALA A 68 3.63 -11.51 13.00
C ALA A 68 3.93 -10.00 12.99
N PRO A 69 3.96 -9.33 14.16
CA PRO A 69 4.27 -7.91 14.28
C PRO A 69 5.59 -7.54 13.61
N HIS A 70 5.64 -6.33 13.03
CA HIS A 70 6.83 -5.83 12.33
C HIS A 70 8.09 -5.88 13.22
N PRO A 71 9.16 -6.60 12.81
CA PRO A 71 10.42 -6.64 13.55
C PRO A 71 11.22 -5.35 13.32
N ALA A 72 12.16 -5.03 14.22
CA ALA A 72 13.00 -3.83 14.08
C ALA A 72 13.92 -3.90 12.85
N ASP A 73 14.35 -5.11 12.46
CA ASP A 73 15.28 -5.34 11.34
C ASP A 73 14.66 -5.02 9.97
N ASP A 74 13.33 -4.94 9.89
CA ASP A 74 12.60 -4.56 8.68
C ASP A 74 12.50 -3.02 8.51
N LEU A 75 12.98 -2.23 9.48
CA LEU A 75 13.00 -0.77 9.36
C LEU A 75 14.06 -0.34 8.35
N ARG A 76 13.70 0.60 7.47
CA ARG A 76 14.56 1.01 6.37
C ARG A 76 14.76 2.53 6.34
N PRO A 77 16.01 3.04 6.44
CA PRO A 77 16.29 4.42 6.11
C PRO A 77 16.22 4.62 4.58
N LEU A 78 15.56 5.69 4.15
CA LEU A 78 15.52 6.14 2.77
C LEU A 78 16.13 7.54 2.71
N ALA A 79 17.29 7.67 2.08
CA ALA A 79 17.85 8.97 1.72
C ALA A 79 16.99 9.67 0.64
N PRO A 80 17.13 10.98 0.41
CA PRO A 80 16.46 11.68 -0.67
C PRO A 80 16.58 10.97 -2.02
N GLY A 81 15.46 10.74 -2.69
CA GLY A 81 15.38 10.02 -3.96
C GLY A 81 15.43 8.48 -3.86
N GLN A 82 15.71 7.91 -2.69
CA GLN A 82 15.68 6.45 -2.51
C GLN A 82 14.25 5.91 -2.41
N ARG A 83 14.11 4.62 -2.70
CA ARG A 83 12.83 3.91 -2.67
C ARG A 83 12.91 2.55 -2.00
N ALA A 84 11.81 2.17 -1.36
CA ALA A 84 11.48 0.80 -1.00
C ALA A 84 10.34 0.32 -1.90
N GLY A 85 10.26 -0.96 -2.23
CA GLY A 85 9.21 -1.46 -3.11
C GLY A 85 8.80 -2.89 -2.81
N THR A 86 7.57 -3.20 -3.20
CA THR A 86 6.97 -4.53 -3.10
C THR A 86 6.06 -4.76 -4.30
N ALA A 87 5.59 -6.00 -4.47
CA ALA A 87 4.57 -6.33 -5.45
C ALA A 87 3.63 -7.40 -4.91
N PHE A 88 2.36 -7.32 -5.32
CA PHE A 88 1.34 -8.30 -4.97
C PHE A 88 0.32 -8.41 -6.10
N ARG A 89 -0.40 -9.54 -6.18
CA ARG A 89 -1.55 -9.65 -7.07
C ARG A 89 -2.80 -9.19 -6.33
N LEU A 90 -3.62 -8.37 -6.97
CA LEU A 90 -4.87 -7.89 -6.38
C LEU A 90 -5.79 -9.05 -5.98
N GLY A 91 -5.94 -10.05 -6.85
CA GLY A 91 -6.83 -11.19 -6.58
C GLY A 91 -6.42 -12.08 -5.40
N ASP A 92 -5.15 -12.06 -4.99
CA ASP A 92 -4.68 -12.81 -3.82
C ASP A 92 -5.11 -12.16 -2.49
N TRP A 93 -5.49 -10.87 -2.55
CA TRP A 93 -5.81 -10.05 -1.38
C TRP A 93 -7.24 -9.55 -1.39
N TYR A 94 -7.80 -9.21 -2.55
CA TYR A 94 -9.10 -8.53 -2.63
C TYR A 94 -10.09 -9.28 -3.51
N THR A 95 -11.32 -9.41 -3.01
CA THR A 95 -12.47 -9.70 -3.86
C THR A 95 -12.88 -8.42 -4.58
N HIS A 96 -13.30 -8.53 -5.84
CA HIS A 96 -13.73 -7.40 -6.64
C HIS A 96 -14.58 -7.84 -7.86
N PRO A 97 -15.48 -6.96 -8.36
CA PRO A 97 -16.22 -7.25 -9.57
C PRO A 97 -15.30 -7.29 -10.79
N ALA A 98 -15.81 -7.86 -11.88
CA ALA A 98 -15.16 -7.78 -13.19
C ALA A 98 -15.34 -6.38 -13.79
N GLY A 99 -14.38 -5.97 -14.62
CA GLY A 99 -14.45 -4.74 -15.42
C GLY A 99 -13.50 -3.65 -14.93
N ALA A 100 -13.83 -2.41 -15.33
CA ALA A 100 -13.00 -1.25 -15.05
C ALA A 100 -13.08 -0.83 -13.58
N LEU A 101 -11.93 -0.70 -12.93
CA LEU A 101 -11.76 -0.28 -11.54
C LEU A 101 -10.71 0.82 -11.44
N GLU A 102 -10.84 1.67 -10.43
CA GLU A 102 -9.76 2.55 -9.97
C GLU A 102 -9.06 1.92 -8.78
N VAL A 103 -7.74 1.76 -8.88
CA VAL A 103 -6.88 1.21 -7.84
C VAL A 103 -6.01 2.33 -7.28
N SER A 104 -6.06 2.53 -5.97
CA SER A 104 -5.07 3.31 -5.24
C SER A 104 -4.44 2.42 -4.17
N VAL A 105 -3.19 2.73 -3.79
CA VAL A 105 -2.51 2.06 -2.68
C VAL A 105 -2.22 3.08 -1.59
N VAL A 106 -2.54 2.72 -0.36
CA VAL A 106 -2.26 3.52 0.83
C VAL A 106 -1.06 2.91 1.55
N TYR A 107 -0.06 3.74 1.85
CA TYR A 107 0.93 3.47 2.88
C TYR A 107 0.46 4.05 4.21
N ASP A 108 0.29 3.19 5.20
CA ASP A 108 -0.16 3.53 6.55
C ASP A 108 0.77 2.88 7.58
N PRO A 109 1.80 3.60 8.05
CA PRO A 109 2.76 3.09 9.03
C PRO A 109 2.27 3.21 10.47
N THR A 110 1.01 3.57 10.72
CA THR A 110 0.53 3.97 12.06
C THR A 110 0.90 2.96 13.15
N GLU A 111 0.73 1.66 12.90
CA GLU A 111 1.06 0.63 13.89
C GLU A 111 2.56 0.51 14.13
N VAL A 112 3.36 0.52 13.05
CA VAL A 112 4.82 0.44 13.12
C VAL A 112 5.39 1.67 13.82
N ALA A 113 4.87 2.87 13.52
CA ALA A 113 5.29 4.13 14.13
C ALA A 113 4.94 4.21 15.62
N ARG A 114 3.86 3.55 16.08
CA ARG A 114 3.57 3.41 17.52
C ARG A 114 4.63 2.57 18.23
N ARG A 115 5.13 1.52 17.57
CA ARG A 115 6.15 0.62 18.13
C ARG A 115 7.56 1.19 18.03
N PHE A 116 7.84 1.97 16.99
CA PHE A 116 9.16 2.50 16.67
C PHE A 116 9.07 4.02 16.42
N PRO A 117 9.28 4.86 17.45
CA PRO A 117 9.09 6.31 17.38
C PRO A 117 9.94 7.05 16.33
N GLY A 118 11.01 6.43 15.82
CA GLY A 118 11.84 6.98 14.75
C GLY A 118 11.25 6.81 13.34
N VAL A 119 10.17 6.05 13.18
CA VAL A 119 9.52 5.80 11.89
C VAL A 119 8.66 6.98 11.49
N HIS A 120 8.77 7.38 10.23
CA HIS A 120 7.93 8.42 9.64
C HIS A 120 6.46 7.97 9.64
N ARG A 121 5.59 8.85 10.15
CA ARG A 121 4.20 8.52 10.53
C ARG A 121 3.14 8.93 9.50
N ASP A 122 3.51 9.67 8.46
CA ASP A 122 2.51 10.18 7.53
C ASP A 122 1.91 9.03 6.73
N ARG A 123 0.58 9.03 6.66
CA ARG A 123 -0.18 8.20 5.73
C ARG A 123 -0.10 8.83 4.34
N VAL A 124 0.22 8.04 3.33
CA VAL A 124 0.37 8.50 1.94
C VAL A 124 -0.48 7.64 1.03
N VAL A 125 -1.17 8.26 0.08
CA VAL A 125 -2.00 7.58 -0.91
C VAL A 125 -1.39 7.80 -2.29
N SER A 126 -1.33 6.76 -3.12
CA SER A 126 -0.92 6.89 -4.51
C SER A 126 -1.97 7.62 -5.33
N ASP A 127 -1.58 8.12 -6.50
CA ASP A 127 -2.56 8.40 -7.55
C ASP A 127 -3.35 7.14 -7.90
N ALA A 128 -4.62 7.33 -8.29
CA ALA A 128 -5.47 6.25 -8.75
C ALA A 128 -5.07 5.81 -10.16
N VAL A 129 -4.98 4.49 -10.37
CA VAL A 129 -4.72 3.88 -11.67
C VAL A 129 -5.97 3.12 -12.11
N ARG A 130 -6.47 3.45 -13.30
CA ARG A 130 -7.58 2.72 -13.91
C ARG A 130 -7.08 1.43 -14.52
N VAL A 131 -7.74 0.33 -14.19
CA VAL A 131 -7.41 -1.02 -14.68
C VAL A 131 -8.68 -1.76 -15.07
N ASP A 132 -8.55 -2.72 -15.98
CA ASP A 132 -9.62 -3.64 -16.34
C ASP A 132 -9.23 -5.04 -15.86
N LEU A 133 -10.03 -5.63 -14.98
CA LEU A 133 -9.71 -6.87 -14.30
C LEU A 133 -10.79 -7.94 -14.52
N PRO A 134 -10.41 -9.23 -14.63
CA PRO A 134 -11.37 -10.32 -14.49
C PRO A 134 -11.93 -10.30 -13.07
N GLY A 135 -13.21 -10.61 -12.88
CA GLY A 135 -13.80 -10.65 -11.54
C GLY A 135 -13.11 -11.67 -10.63
N ASN A 136 -12.99 -11.32 -9.35
CA ASN A 136 -12.43 -12.19 -8.32
C ASN A 136 -13.42 -12.29 -7.15
N PRO A 137 -14.25 -13.34 -7.11
CA PRO A 137 -15.28 -13.51 -6.09
C PRO A 137 -14.73 -13.88 -4.71
#